data_AF-A0A2M7DC41-F1
#
_entry.id   AF-A0A2M7DC41-F1
#
_cell.length_a   1.000
_cell.length_b   1.000
_cell.length_c   1.000
_cell.angle_alpha   90.00
_cell.angle_beta   90.00
_cell.angle_gamma   90.00
#
_symmetry.space_group_name_H-M   'P 1'
#
loop_
_entity.id
_entity.type
_entity.pdbx_description
1 polymer ?
#
loop_
_entity_poly.entity_id
_entity_poly.type
_entity_poly.pdbx_seq_one_letter_code
_entity_poly.pdbx_strand_id
1 'polypeptide(L)'
;MKTYAKAGVDRKIREKAKKSLRDFESTFKLSKYGRVIDTPFNILYPLGKDIYHVKTCDGVGTKVLLAQLINKHDTIGIDAVAMVVNDCIRCGARPIAITDMIDIKKSEPKLLKEIQKGLLKGAKEAECSIVGGEIADMPELLNATYHINCDCVGEVKKKAIVTGEKINPGNIVIGFRSSGIHSNGLTLARKILFKK
;
A
#
# COMPACT_ATOMS: atom_id res chain seq x y z
N MET A 1 8.19 -6.56 28.42
CA MET A 1 7.96 -5.64 27.29
C MET A 1 7.41 -6.40 26.07
N LYS A 2 6.21 -6.08 25.57
CA LYS A 2 5.66 -6.70 24.33
C LYS A 2 6.36 -6.04 23.13
N THR A 3 7.22 -6.77 22.41
CA THR A 3 7.88 -6.26 21.18
C THR A 3 7.05 -6.58 19.94
N TYR A 4 7.28 -5.89 18.82
CA TYR A 4 6.59 -6.14 17.54
C TYR A 4 6.82 -7.58 17.02
N ALA A 5 8.04 -8.10 17.20
CA ALA A 5 8.38 -9.48 16.88
C ALA A 5 7.58 -10.47 17.77
N LYS A 6 7.51 -10.26 19.08
CA LYS A 6 6.66 -11.06 19.99
C LYS A 6 5.17 -10.91 19.70
N ALA A 7 4.77 -9.84 19.01
CA ALA A 7 3.41 -9.66 18.51
C ALA A 7 3.12 -10.47 17.23
N GLY A 8 4.09 -11.23 16.70
CA GLY A 8 3.94 -12.07 15.51
C GLY A 8 4.36 -11.38 14.21
N VAL A 9 5.00 -10.21 14.30
CA VAL A 9 5.52 -9.48 13.13
C VAL A 9 7.02 -9.27 13.29
N ASP A 10 7.79 -10.24 12.85
CA ASP A 10 9.25 -10.18 12.85
C ASP A 10 9.78 -9.56 11.55
N ARG A 11 10.33 -8.35 11.66
CA ARG A 11 10.89 -7.62 10.51
C ARG A 11 12.10 -8.33 9.91
N LYS A 12 12.97 -8.96 10.72
CA LYS A 12 14.16 -9.66 10.20
C LYS A 12 13.76 -10.88 9.39
N ILE A 13 12.80 -11.65 9.88
CA ILE A 13 12.24 -12.79 9.13
C ILE A 13 11.57 -12.29 7.85
N ARG A 14 10.78 -11.22 7.92
CA ARG A 14 10.13 -10.63 6.74
C ARG A 14 11.15 -10.19 5.68
N GLU A 15 12.23 -9.52 6.08
CA GLU A 15 13.31 -9.16 5.15
C GLU A 15 13.99 -10.39 4.54
N LYS A 16 14.21 -11.45 5.33
CA LYS A 16 14.74 -12.72 4.81
C LYS A 16 13.78 -13.39 3.81
N ALA A 17 12.47 -13.37 4.08
CA ALA A 17 11.43 -13.92 3.21
C ALA A 17 11.24 -13.11 1.93
N LYS A 18 11.34 -11.78 2.01
CA LYS A 18 11.40 -10.92 0.81
C LYS A 18 12.61 -11.27 -0.04
N LYS A 19 13.77 -11.49 0.60
CA LYS A 19 14.96 -12.03 -0.06
C LYS A 19 14.81 -13.48 -0.52
N SER A 20 13.73 -14.23 -0.27
CA SER A 20 13.51 -15.52 -0.93
C SER A 20 12.67 -15.40 -2.20
N LEU A 21 11.89 -14.33 -2.34
CA LEU A 21 11.23 -13.95 -3.57
C LEU A 21 12.23 -13.21 -4.49
N ARG A 22 13.36 -13.86 -4.82
CA ARG A 22 14.42 -13.27 -5.65
C ARG A 22 14.14 -13.43 -7.14
N ASP A 23 14.88 -12.66 -7.92
CA ASP A 23 15.10 -12.83 -9.36
C ASP A 23 13.90 -12.47 -10.24
N PHE A 24 12.98 -11.64 -9.71
CA PHE A 24 12.08 -10.89 -10.58
C PHE A 24 12.84 -9.94 -11.50
N GLU A 25 14.06 -9.52 -11.12
CA GLU A 25 14.95 -8.74 -11.96
C GLU A 25 15.32 -9.46 -13.26
N SER A 26 15.38 -10.81 -13.27
CA SER A 26 15.57 -11.59 -14.50
C SER A 26 14.48 -11.34 -15.55
N THR A 27 13.29 -10.88 -15.13
CA THR A 27 12.17 -10.54 -16.01
C THR A 27 12.30 -9.14 -16.60
N PHE A 28 13.19 -8.27 -16.10
CA PHE A 28 13.33 -6.90 -16.60
C PHE A 28 13.79 -6.85 -18.06
N LYS A 29 14.50 -7.88 -18.53
CA LYS A 29 14.87 -8.07 -19.93
C LYS A 29 13.67 -8.24 -20.88
N LEU A 30 12.50 -8.58 -20.34
CA LEU A 30 11.25 -8.72 -21.10
C LEU A 30 10.60 -7.35 -21.40
N SER A 31 11.14 -6.25 -20.84
CA SER A 31 10.61 -4.92 -21.13
C SER A 31 10.75 -4.58 -22.61
N LYS A 32 9.62 -4.22 -23.22
CA LYS A 32 9.54 -3.82 -24.64
C LYS A 32 9.90 -2.36 -24.88
N TYR A 33 9.98 -1.55 -23.82
CA TYR A 33 10.07 -0.08 -23.90
C TYR A 33 11.40 0.47 -23.37
N GLY A 34 12.36 -0.42 -23.05
CA GLY A 34 13.71 -0.04 -22.65
C GLY A 34 14.08 -0.56 -21.26
N ARG A 35 15.03 0.11 -20.63
CA ARG A 35 15.56 -0.31 -19.33
C ARG A 35 14.60 0.00 -18.18
N VAL A 36 14.23 -1.02 -17.41
CA VAL A 36 13.60 -0.90 -16.09
C VAL A 36 14.61 -0.27 -15.11
N ILE A 37 14.15 0.71 -14.33
CA ILE A 37 14.97 1.36 -13.30
C ILE A 37 14.58 0.78 -11.95
N ASP A 38 15.58 0.33 -11.21
CA ASP A 38 15.44 -0.12 -9.83
C ASP A 38 15.95 0.99 -8.91
N THR A 39 15.12 1.38 -7.95
CA THR A 39 15.46 2.36 -6.91
C THR A 39 15.26 1.73 -5.54
N PRO A 40 15.82 2.31 -4.46
CA PRO A 40 15.63 1.76 -3.11
C PRO A 40 14.18 1.59 -2.65
N PHE A 41 13.21 2.24 -3.31
CA PHE A 41 11.80 2.29 -2.90
C PHE A 41 10.81 1.76 -3.94
N ASN A 42 11.15 1.80 -5.23
CA ASN A 42 10.23 1.52 -6.33
C ASN A 42 10.96 0.92 -7.54
N ILE A 43 10.28 0.02 -8.25
CA ILE A 43 10.66 -0.42 -9.60
C ILE A 43 9.90 0.43 -10.60
N LEU A 44 10.61 1.04 -11.56
CA LEU A 44 10.03 1.90 -12.60
C LEU A 44 10.13 1.23 -13.96
N TYR A 45 8.97 1.00 -14.57
CA TYR A 45 8.84 0.39 -15.89
C TYR A 45 8.69 1.46 -16.97
N PRO A 46 9.51 1.45 -18.04
CA PRO A 46 9.40 2.45 -19.10
C PRO A 46 8.13 2.23 -19.94
N LEU A 47 7.48 3.31 -20.37
CA LEU A 47 6.34 3.28 -21.31
C LEU A 47 6.63 3.93 -22.67
N GLY A 48 7.76 4.63 -22.78
CA GLY A 48 8.12 5.36 -23.98
C GLY A 48 9.30 6.28 -23.72
N LYS A 49 9.53 7.23 -24.61
CA LYS A 49 10.64 8.17 -24.49
C LYS A 49 10.50 9.00 -23.21
N ASP A 50 11.41 8.76 -22.27
CA ASP A 50 11.56 9.50 -21.00
C ASP A 50 10.34 9.48 -20.06
N ILE A 51 9.42 8.52 -20.20
CA ILE A 51 8.27 8.32 -19.30
C ILE A 51 8.35 6.93 -18.69
N TYR A 52 8.20 6.89 -17.37
CA TYR A 52 8.20 5.69 -16.57
C TYR A 52 6.93 5.61 -15.75
N HIS A 53 6.40 4.41 -15.60
CA HIS A 53 5.35 4.14 -14.63
C HIS A 53 5.92 3.38 -13.43
N VAL A 54 5.34 3.66 -12.27
CA VAL A 54 5.52 2.88 -11.05
C VAL A 54 4.22 2.17 -10.73
N LYS A 55 4.32 0.93 -10.27
CA LYS A 55 3.21 0.19 -9.69
C LYS A 55 3.49 -0.07 -8.23
N THR A 56 2.48 0.18 -7.39
CA THR A 56 2.53 -0.08 -5.95
C THR A 56 1.29 -0.87 -5.56
N CYS A 57 1.45 -1.78 -4.61
CA CYS A 57 0.39 -2.65 -4.10
C CYS A 57 0.56 -2.75 -2.59
N ASP A 58 -0.49 -2.47 -1.83
CA ASP A 58 -0.47 -2.64 -0.39
C ASP A 58 -1.89 -2.80 0.18
N GLY A 59 -1.95 -3.32 1.40
CA GLY A 59 -3.17 -3.57 2.15
C GLY A 59 -3.23 -2.78 3.46
N VAL A 60 -4.44 -2.61 3.96
CA VAL A 60 -4.67 -1.96 5.26
C VAL A 60 -4.19 -2.82 6.44
N GLY A 61 -4.07 -4.14 6.22
CA GLY A 61 -3.59 -5.08 7.23
C GLY A 61 -4.52 -5.18 8.44
N THR A 62 -3.97 -5.43 9.63
CA THR A 62 -4.77 -5.77 10.83
C THR A 62 -5.60 -4.62 11.40
N LYS A 63 -5.57 -3.43 10.79
CA LYS A 63 -6.47 -2.32 11.15
C LYS A 63 -7.93 -2.64 10.82
N VAL A 64 -8.21 -3.49 9.83
CA VAL A 64 -9.58 -3.95 9.50
C VAL A 64 -10.27 -4.61 10.71
N LEU A 65 -9.50 -5.28 11.57
CA LEU A 65 -10.03 -5.90 12.80
C LEU A 65 -10.52 -4.85 13.81
N LEU A 66 -9.92 -3.66 13.83
CA LEU A 66 -10.40 -2.55 14.66
C LEU A 66 -11.66 -1.94 14.07
N ALA A 67 -11.70 -1.73 12.75
CA ALA A 67 -12.88 -1.25 12.04
C ALA A 67 -14.11 -2.14 12.31
N GLN A 68 -13.92 -3.45 12.27
CA GLN A 68 -14.94 -4.43 12.66
C GLN A 68 -15.34 -4.34 14.13
N LEU A 69 -14.37 -4.21 15.04
CA LEU A 69 -14.64 -4.15 16.48
C LEU A 69 -15.55 -2.97 16.85
N ILE A 70 -15.39 -1.83 16.17
CA ILE A 70 -16.18 -0.62 16.41
C ILE A 70 -17.32 -0.43 15.40
N ASN A 71 -17.54 -1.40 14.51
CA ASN A 71 -18.52 -1.34 13.43
C ASN A 71 -18.45 -0.04 12.60
N LYS A 72 -17.23 0.39 12.24
CA LYS A 72 -16.97 1.61 11.46
C LYS A 72 -16.08 1.30 10.26
N HIS A 73 -16.65 1.37 9.06
CA HIS A 73 -16.01 0.92 7.82
C HIS A 73 -15.81 2.03 6.78
N ASP A 74 -16.44 3.19 6.99
CA ASP A 74 -16.46 4.36 6.10
C ASP A 74 -15.11 5.07 5.93
N THR A 75 -14.11 4.73 6.74
CA THR A 75 -12.77 5.34 6.67
C THR A 75 -11.69 4.36 6.21
N ILE A 76 -11.98 3.04 6.17
CA ILE A 76 -10.95 2.03 5.90
C ILE A 76 -10.42 2.12 4.46
N GLY A 77 -11.25 2.56 3.52
CA GLY A 77 -10.83 2.78 2.14
C GLY A 77 -9.86 3.96 1.99
N ILE A 78 -9.91 4.96 2.89
CA ILE A 78 -8.94 6.06 2.90
C ILE A 78 -7.55 5.50 3.23
N ASP A 79 -7.49 4.64 4.24
CA ASP A 79 -6.26 3.96 4.63
C ASP A 79 -5.71 3.11 3.48
N ALA A 80 -6.57 2.39 2.73
CA ALA A 80 -6.15 1.57 1.61
C ALA A 80 -5.51 2.41 0.49
N VAL A 81 -6.18 3.50 0.08
CA VAL A 81 -5.66 4.43 -0.94
C VAL A 81 -4.36 5.09 -0.48
N ALA A 82 -4.32 5.58 0.78
CA ALA A 82 -3.15 6.27 1.30
C ALA A 82 -1.90 5.38 1.33
N MET A 83 -2.04 4.08 1.60
CA MET A 83 -0.90 3.15 1.61
C MET A 83 -0.22 3.07 0.24
N VAL A 84 -0.99 2.92 -0.84
CA VAL A 84 -0.41 2.81 -2.18
C VAL A 84 0.01 4.14 -2.78
N VAL A 85 -0.76 5.20 -2.56
CA VAL A 85 -0.43 6.53 -3.11
C VAL A 85 0.83 7.10 -2.45
N ASN A 86 0.98 6.96 -1.13
CA ASN A 86 2.19 7.42 -0.45
C ASN A 86 3.44 6.64 -0.90
N ASP A 87 3.28 5.36 -1.23
CA ASP A 87 4.37 4.54 -1.76
C ASP A 87 4.71 4.90 -3.21
N CYS A 88 3.73 5.34 -3.99
CA CYS A 88 3.88 5.79 -5.37
C CYS A 88 4.70 7.09 -5.47
N ILE A 89 4.40 8.09 -4.61
CA ILE A 89 5.02 9.42 -4.71
C ILE A 89 6.51 9.45 -4.29
N ARG A 90 7.03 8.39 -3.65
CA ARG A 90 8.42 8.34 -3.14
C ARG A 90 9.47 8.56 -4.22
N CYS A 91 9.21 8.08 -5.43
CA CYS A 91 10.11 8.25 -6.57
C CYS A 91 9.83 9.51 -7.41
N GLY A 92 8.96 10.41 -6.92
CA GLY A 92 8.53 11.62 -7.63
C GLY A 92 7.39 11.38 -8.63
N ALA A 93 6.76 10.21 -8.61
CA ALA A 93 5.65 9.89 -9.51
C ALA A 93 4.34 10.55 -9.08
N ARG A 94 3.52 10.91 -10.08
CA ARG A 94 2.15 11.35 -9.90
C ARG A 94 1.22 10.13 -9.99
N PRO A 95 0.39 9.82 -8.96
CA PRO A 95 -0.66 8.83 -9.06
C PRO A 95 -1.64 9.17 -10.19
N ILE A 96 -2.03 8.17 -11.00
CA ILE A 96 -2.96 8.37 -12.12
C ILE A 96 -4.13 7.40 -12.14
N ALA A 97 -3.97 6.21 -11.56
CA ALA A 97 -5.02 5.21 -11.48
C ALA A 97 -4.86 4.33 -10.23
N ILE A 98 -5.98 3.97 -9.62
CA ILE A 98 -6.08 3.04 -8.50
C ILE A 98 -7.03 1.90 -8.88
N THR A 99 -6.72 0.70 -8.43
CA THR A 99 -7.67 -0.42 -8.39
C THR A 99 -7.75 -0.97 -6.97
N ASP A 100 -8.92 -1.43 -6.55
CA ASP A 100 -9.10 -2.09 -5.25
C ASP A 100 -9.40 -3.60 -5.39
N MET A 101 -9.00 -4.36 -4.36
CA MET A 101 -9.30 -5.78 -4.22
C MET A 101 -9.88 -5.99 -2.82
N ILE A 102 -11.12 -6.48 -2.76
CA ILE A 102 -11.83 -6.74 -1.50
C ILE A 102 -12.11 -8.24 -1.40
N ASP A 103 -11.33 -8.92 -0.57
CA ASP A 103 -11.68 -10.28 -0.14
C ASP A 103 -12.65 -10.16 1.03
N ILE A 104 -13.82 -10.78 0.95
CA ILE A 104 -14.88 -10.63 1.95
C ILE A 104 -15.53 -11.97 2.26
N LYS A 105 -15.99 -12.19 3.51
CA LYS A 105 -16.69 -13.43 3.86
C LYS A 105 -18.02 -13.57 3.14
N LYS A 106 -18.71 -12.45 2.96
CA LYS A 106 -19.98 -12.33 2.27
C LYS A 106 -20.15 -10.90 1.78
N SER A 107 -20.44 -10.75 0.49
CA SER A 107 -20.64 -9.47 -0.19
C SER A 107 -21.92 -8.75 0.24
N GLU A 108 -21.92 -8.26 1.49
CA GLU A 108 -23.02 -7.50 2.08
C GLU A 108 -23.04 -6.06 1.53
N PRO A 109 -24.08 -5.64 0.77
CA PRO A 109 -24.07 -4.35 0.07
C PRO A 109 -23.90 -3.15 1.00
N LYS A 110 -24.44 -3.21 2.22
CA LYS A 110 -24.31 -2.13 3.21
C LYS A 110 -22.85 -1.94 3.64
N LEU A 111 -22.12 -3.02 3.89
CA LEU A 111 -20.71 -2.97 4.27
C LEU A 111 -19.85 -2.45 3.11
N LEU A 112 -20.09 -2.97 1.90
CA LEU A 112 -19.38 -2.52 0.70
C LEU A 112 -19.61 -1.03 0.44
N LYS A 113 -20.83 -0.52 0.66
CA LYS A 113 -21.13 0.91 0.54
C LYS A 113 -20.35 1.77 1.54
N GLU A 114 -20.15 1.30 2.77
CA GLU A 114 -19.30 2.01 3.72
C GLU A 114 -17.84 2.01 3.25
N ILE A 115 -17.29 0.86 2.85
CA ILE A 115 -15.92 0.78 2.33
C ILE A 115 -15.72 1.72 1.12
N GLN A 116 -16.70 1.74 0.20
CA GLN A 116 -16.71 2.61 -0.97
C GLN A 116 -16.65 4.09 -0.59
N LYS A 117 -17.34 4.55 0.46
CA LYS A 117 -17.25 5.95 0.92
C LYS A 117 -15.81 6.32 1.27
N GLY A 118 -15.10 5.42 1.95
CA GLY A 118 -13.70 5.60 2.31
C GLY A 118 -12.79 5.65 1.08
N LEU A 119 -12.99 4.71 0.15
CA LEU A 119 -12.25 4.65 -1.12
C LEU A 119 -12.41 5.94 -1.93
N LEU A 120 -13.66 6.39 -2.12
CA LEU A 120 -13.97 7.63 -2.84
C LEU A 120 -13.35 8.85 -2.17
N LYS A 121 -13.34 8.91 -0.84
CA LYS A 121 -12.72 10.01 -0.11
C LYS A 121 -11.19 9.99 -0.28
N GLY A 122 -10.55 8.83 -0.11
CA GLY A 122 -9.11 8.67 -0.33
C GLY A 122 -8.69 9.02 -1.75
N ALA A 123 -9.45 8.57 -2.75
CA ALA A 123 -9.22 8.86 -4.16
C ALA A 123 -9.26 10.38 -4.46
N LYS A 124 -10.25 11.09 -3.88
CA LYS A 124 -10.35 12.55 -3.99
C LYS A 124 -9.18 13.26 -3.33
N GLU A 125 -8.79 12.85 -2.13
CA GLU A 125 -7.61 13.41 -1.42
C GLU A 125 -6.31 13.15 -2.18
N ALA A 126 -6.21 12.02 -2.88
CA ALA A 126 -5.06 11.64 -3.71
C ALA A 126 -5.09 12.25 -5.12
N GLU A 127 -6.15 12.98 -5.49
CA GLU A 127 -6.40 13.46 -6.86
C GLU A 127 -6.23 12.36 -7.93
N CYS A 128 -6.70 11.16 -7.61
CA CYS A 128 -6.46 9.95 -8.40
C CYS A 128 -7.75 9.17 -8.62
N SER A 129 -7.96 8.66 -9.84
CA SER A 129 -9.16 7.92 -10.20
C SER A 129 -9.08 6.46 -9.76
N ILE A 130 -10.12 5.96 -9.11
CA ILE A 130 -10.33 4.51 -8.98
C ILE A 130 -10.96 4.05 -10.30
N VAL A 131 -10.23 3.23 -11.05
CA VAL A 131 -10.60 2.85 -12.43
C VAL A 131 -11.16 1.44 -12.54
N GLY A 132 -11.17 0.70 -11.43
CA GLY A 132 -11.72 -0.64 -11.35
C GLY A 132 -11.43 -1.27 -10.00
N GLY A 133 -11.91 -2.48 -9.81
CA GLY A 133 -11.65 -3.28 -8.64
C GLY A 133 -12.32 -4.64 -8.76
N GLU A 134 -12.08 -5.50 -7.77
CA GLU A 134 -12.66 -6.84 -7.71
C GLU A 134 -13.08 -7.20 -6.29
N ILE A 135 -14.14 -7.99 -6.18
CA ILE A 135 -14.66 -8.50 -4.91
C ILE A 135 -14.69 -10.02 -4.97
N ALA A 136 -14.07 -10.68 -3.98
CA ALA A 136 -14.07 -12.13 -3.86
C ALA A 136 -14.75 -12.57 -2.56
N ASP A 137 -15.81 -13.38 -2.68
CA ASP A 137 -16.45 -14.04 -1.55
C ASP A 137 -15.60 -15.25 -1.10
N MET A 138 -14.87 -15.09 0.00
CA MET A 138 -13.88 -16.04 0.52
C MET A 138 -14.17 -16.45 1.99
N PRO A 139 -15.38 -16.96 2.32
CA PRO A 139 -15.81 -17.23 3.69
C PRO A 139 -14.91 -18.21 4.45
N GLU A 140 -14.38 -19.22 3.77
CA GLU A 140 -13.54 -20.27 4.37
C GLU A 140 -12.08 -19.83 4.55
N LEU A 141 -11.61 -18.85 3.77
CA LEU A 141 -10.22 -18.38 3.82
C LEU A 141 -10.03 -17.31 4.90
N LEU A 142 -11.02 -16.46 5.11
CA LEU A 142 -10.86 -15.25 5.90
C LEU A 142 -11.12 -15.49 7.39
N ASN A 143 -10.22 -14.99 8.22
CA ASN A 143 -10.47 -14.84 9.66
C ASN A 143 -11.22 -13.53 9.96
N ALA A 144 -10.89 -12.46 9.24
CA ALA A 144 -11.58 -11.17 9.30
C ALA A 144 -12.92 -11.20 8.52
N THR A 145 -13.75 -10.17 8.66
CA THR A 145 -14.96 -10.01 7.83
C THR A 145 -14.56 -9.70 6.39
N TYR A 146 -13.52 -8.88 6.21
CA TYR A 146 -12.94 -8.55 4.93
C TYR A 146 -11.46 -8.20 5.06
N HIS A 147 -10.75 -8.28 3.94
CA HIS A 147 -9.47 -7.65 3.68
C HIS A 147 -9.64 -6.69 2.51
N ILE A 148 -8.88 -5.61 2.52
CA ILE A 148 -8.89 -4.62 1.43
C ILE A 148 -7.45 -4.24 1.12
N ASN A 149 -7.12 -4.40 -0.16
CA ASN A 149 -5.87 -3.96 -0.75
C ASN A 149 -6.19 -3.02 -1.91
N CYS A 150 -5.24 -2.15 -2.23
CA CYS A 150 -5.28 -1.38 -3.45
C CYS A 150 -3.99 -1.61 -4.24
N ASP A 151 -4.06 -1.27 -5.51
CA ASP A 151 -2.93 -1.03 -6.37
C ASP A 151 -2.99 0.42 -6.87
N CYS A 152 -1.84 1.05 -7.02
CA CYS A 152 -1.73 2.36 -7.64
C CYS A 152 -0.70 2.33 -8.78
N VAL A 153 -1.11 2.88 -9.92
CA VAL A 153 -0.23 3.24 -11.02
C VAL A 153 0.06 4.73 -10.93
N GLY A 154 1.34 5.08 -10.98
CA GLY A 154 1.78 6.45 -11.15
C GLY A 154 2.72 6.62 -12.33
N GLU A 155 2.88 7.84 -12.79
CA GLU A 155 3.76 8.22 -13.89
C GLU A 155 4.83 9.22 -13.44
N VAL A 156 6.01 9.14 -14.05
CA VAL A 156 7.11 10.06 -13.78
C VAL A 156 7.97 10.24 -15.04
N LYS A 157 8.40 11.48 -15.28
CA LYS A 157 9.40 11.76 -16.32
C LYS A 157 10.77 11.32 -15.83
N LYS A 158 11.60 10.74 -16.70
CA LYS A 158 12.95 10.26 -16.37
C LYS A 158 13.79 11.27 -15.59
N LYS A 159 13.74 12.55 -16.00
CA LYS A 159 14.48 13.65 -15.35
C LYS A 159 13.98 14.04 -13.95
N ALA A 160 12.77 13.63 -13.59
CA ALA A 160 12.11 13.93 -12.32
C ALA A 160 12.16 12.77 -11.33
N ILE A 161 12.75 11.62 -11.71
CA ILE A 161 12.85 10.46 -10.83
C ILE A 161 13.73 10.81 -9.62
N VAL A 162 13.19 10.54 -8.44
CA VAL A 162 13.89 10.69 -7.15
C VAL A 162 14.45 9.33 -6.75
N THR A 163 15.78 9.22 -6.71
CA THR A 163 16.50 7.98 -6.37
C THR A 163 17.15 8.02 -4.99
N GLY A 164 17.34 9.22 -4.43
CA GLY A 164 18.13 9.44 -3.20
C GLY A 164 19.64 9.55 -3.43
N GLU A 165 20.15 9.34 -4.65
CA GLU A 165 21.58 9.40 -4.96
C GLU A 165 22.21 10.79 -4.73
N LYS A 166 21.39 11.85 -4.67
CA LYS A 166 21.83 13.23 -4.42
C LYS A 166 21.86 13.61 -2.94
N ILE A 167 21.54 12.68 -2.04
CA ILE A 167 21.57 12.92 -0.58
C ILE A 167 23.02 12.98 -0.12
N ASN A 168 23.38 14.04 0.62
CA ASN A 168 24.73 14.29 1.13
C ASN A 168 24.70 14.67 2.63
N PRO A 169 25.81 14.44 3.37
CA PRO A 169 25.96 14.99 4.71
C PRO A 169 25.67 16.49 4.75
N GLY A 170 24.92 16.94 5.76
CA GLY A 170 24.46 18.33 5.87
C GLY A 170 23.12 18.64 5.20
N ASN A 171 22.52 17.69 4.45
CA ASN A 171 21.13 17.83 4.02
C ASN A 171 20.16 17.78 5.20
N ILE A 172 19.08 18.56 5.10
CA ILE A 172 18.05 18.67 6.14
C ILE A 172 17.01 17.59 5.95
N VAL A 173 16.56 16.97 7.05
CA VAL A 173 15.43 16.05 7.07
C VAL A 173 14.17 16.82 7.46
N ILE A 174 13.17 16.80 6.59
CA ILE A 174 11.85 17.39 6.85
C ILE A 174 10.85 16.26 7.09
N GLY A 175 10.19 16.29 8.24
CA GLY A 175 9.14 15.33 8.59
C GLY A 175 7.75 15.96 8.51
N PHE A 176 6.81 15.24 7.92
CA PHE A 176 5.39 15.60 7.95
C PHE A 176 4.68 14.86 9.07
N ARG A 177 3.80 15.56 9.79
CA ARG A 177 3.06 14.98 10.91
C ARG A 177 2.11 13.89 10.41
N SER A 178 2.10 12.73 11.09
CA SER A 178 1.11 11.68 10.86
C SER A 178 -0.23 12.00 11.54
N SER A 179 -1.32 11.42 11.05
CA SER A 179 -2.65 11.48 11.68
C SER A 179 -2.80 10.49 12.84
N GLY A 180 -1.73 9.76 13.19
CA GLY A 180 -1.70 8.76 14.24
C GLY A 180 -0.83 7.56 13.85
N ILE A 181 -1.30 6.36 14.17
CA ILE A 181 -0.62 5.08 13.88
C ILE A 181 -0.70 4.69 12.39
N HIS A 182 -1.55 5.37 11.61
CA HIS A 182 -1.85 5.03 10.21
C HIS A 182 -2.35 3.58 10.09
N SER A 183 -1.75 2.78 9.20
CA SER A 183 -2.11 1.37 8.96
C SER A 183 -1.04 0.38 9.44
N ASN A 184 -0.03 0.84 10.18
CA ASN A 184 1.09 0.02 10.61
C ASN A 184 1.17 -0.12 12.13
N GLY A 185 1.52 -1.29 12.66
CA GLY A 185 1.69 -1.47 14.11
C GLY A 185 0.44 -1.94 14.87
N LEU A 186 -0.70 -2.10 14.19
CA LEU A 186 -1.98 -2.38 14.83
C LEU A 186 -2.04 -3.73 15.55
N THR A 187 -1.29 -4.74 15.10
CA THR A 187 -1.18 -6.02 15.83
C THR A 187 -0.65 -5.81 17.25
N LEU A 188 0.38 -4.99 17.41
CA LEU A 188 0.96 -4.69 18.73
C LEU A 188 0.01 -3.80 19.54
N ALA A 189 -0.55 -2.75 18.93
CA ALA A 189 -1.52 -1.87 19.59
C ALA A 189 -2.69 -2.66 20.18
N ARG A 190 -3.33 -3.54 19.38
CA ARG A 190 -4.42 -4.42 19.84
C ARG A 190 -3.97 -5.35 20.97
N LYS A 191 -2.77 -5.94 20.87
CA LYS A 191 -2.23 -6.83 21.92
C LYS A 191 -1.92 -6.09 23.21
N ILE A 192 -1.57 -4.81 23.17
CA ILE A 192 -1.35 -4.00 24.37
C ILE A 192 -2.70 -3.62 24.99
N LEU A 193 -3.66 -3.18 24.19
CA LEU A 193 -4.94 -2.65 24.66
C LEU A 193 -5.94 -3.72 25.11
N PHE A 194 -6.05 -4.83 24.39
CA PHE A 194 -7.13 -5.81 24.60
C PHE A 194 -6.68 -7.13 25.22
N LYS A 195 -5.37 -7.38 25.30
CA LYS A 195 -4.85 -8.63 25.89
C LYS A 195 -4.50 -8.37 27.36
N LYS A 196 -5.42 -8.74 28.26
CA LYS A 196 -5.10 -9.02 29.68
C LYS A 196 -4.13 -10.20 29.72
#